data_AF-A0A7S3WRR4-F1
#
_entry.id   AF-A0A7S3WRR4-F1
#
_cell.length_a   1.000
_cell.length_b   1.000
_cell.length_c   1.000
_cell.angle_alpha   90.00
_cell.angle_beta   90.00
_cell.angle_gamma   90.00
#
_symmetry.space_group_name_H-M   'P 1'
#
loop_
_entity.id
_entity.type
_entity.pdbx_description
1 polymer ?
#
loop_
_entity_poly.entity_id
_entity_poly.type
_entity_poly.pdbx_seq_one_letter_code
_entity_poly.pdbx_strand_id
1 'polypeptide(L)'
;GCGNAGCTAIFSARFEGAHDAVCEHKVVHCDLNCGTLLVRRKMQEHIEGPCPMKPVHCPYRAIGCQAPGLVQGQVDAHVTDNTDTHLRLAVNCILHQQREIADLRAGWQ
;
A
#
# COMPACT_ATOMS: atom_id res chain seq x y z
N GLY A 1 20.78 1.97 31.21
CA GLY A 1 20.63 1.12 30.02
C GLY A 1 19.20 1.23 29.52
N CYS A 2 18.94 0.88 28.28
CA CYS A 2 17.59 0.93 27.70
C CYS A 2 16.67 -0.15 28.31
N GLY A 3 15.39 0.18 28.53
CA GLY A 3 14.37 -0.76 29.01
C GLY A 3 13.59 -1.50 27.91
N ASN A 4 13.80 -1.16 26.63
CA ASN A 4 13.10 -1.81 25.52
C ASN A 4 13.64 -3.22 25.28
N ALA A 5 12.73 -4.20 25.14
CA ALA A 5 13.10 -5.59 24.91
C ALA A 5 14.00 -5.76 23.68
N GLY A 6 15.16 -6.39 23.87
CA GLY A 6 16.16 -6.60 22.81
C GLY A 6 17.15 -5.46 22.60
N CYS A 7 16.96 -4.30 23.26
CA CYS A 7 17.95 -3.23 23.20
C CYS A 7 19.06 -3.43 24.23
N THR A 8 20.31 -3.49 23.78
CA THR A 8 21.49 -3.63 24.66
C THR A 8 22.25 -2.32 24.87
N ALA A 9 21.69 -1.20 24.41
CA ALA A 9 22.36 0.11 24.49
C ALA A 9 22.54 0.57 25.94
N ILE A 10 23.74 1.07 26.23
CA ILE A 10 24.12 1.66 27.51
C ILE A 10 24.47 3.12 27.29
N PHE A 11 23.84 3.99 28.06
CA PHE A 11 24.03 5.43 28.04
C PHE A 11 23.72 5.97 29.43
N SER A 12 24.27 7.15 29.75
CA SER A 12 23.93 7.90 30.95
C SER A 12 22.49 8.41 30.87
N ALA A 13 21.81 8.57 32.01
CA ALA A 13 20.42 9.05 32.09
C ALA A 13 20.14 10.33 31.27
N ARG A 14 21.10 11.27 31.20
CA ARG A 14 20.97 12.50 30.37
C ARG A 14 20.74 12.25 28.87
N PHE A 15 21.09 11.08 28.35
CA PHE A 15 20.92 10.72 26.92
C PHE A 15 19.73 9.78 26.69
N GLU A 16 18.94 9.50 27.71
CA GLU A 16 17.79 8.60 27.61
C GLU A 16 16.77 9.08 26.57
N GLY A 17 16.39 10.37 26.60
CA GLY A 17 15.48 10.93 25.60
C GLY A 17 16.03 10.89 24.18
N ALA A 18 17.32 11.16 24.01
CA ALA A 18 17.97 11.10 22.69
C ALA A 18 17.99 9.66 22.13
N HIS A 19 18.26 8.67 22.98
CA HIS A 19 18.20 7.26 22.59
C HIS A 19 16.77 6.82 22.31
N ASP A 20 15.81 7.14 23.18
CA ASP A 20 14.40 6.75 23.06
C ASP A 20 13.79 7.24 21.73
N ALA A 21 14.19 8.44 21.29
CA ALA A 21 13.79 9.02 20.02
C ALA A 21 14.24 8.21 18.78
N VAL A 22 15.27 7.37 18.89
CA VAL A 22 15.85 6.59 17.78
C VAL A 22 15.91 5.08 18.04
N CYS A 23 15.47 4.62 19.21
CA CYS A 23 15.59 3.21 19.60
C CYS A 23 14.81 2.31 18.63
N GLU A 24 15.54 1.49 17.87
CA GLU A 24 14.99 0.54 16.90
C GLU A 24 14.11 -0.55 17.54
N HIS A 25 14.29 -0.78 18.84
CA HIS A 25 13.59 -1.79 19.63
C HIS A 25 12.35 -1.22 20.35
N LYS A 26 12.13 0.10 20.28
CA LYS A 26 10.96 0.73 20.88
C LYS A 26 9.69 0.35 20.12
N VAL A 27 8.63 0.06 20.86
CA VAL A 27 7.28 -0.09 20.31
C VAL A 27 6.70 1.31 20.03
N VAL A 28 6.27 1.55 18.80
CA VAL A 28 5.72 2.81 18.32
C VAL A 28 4.42 2.56 17.53
N HIS A 29 3.61 3.60 17.38
CA HIS A 29 2.45 3.55 16.49
C HIS A 29 2.89 3.53 15.03
N CYS A 30 2.12 2.84 14.18
CA CYS A 30 2.28 2.88 12.74
C CYS A 30 2.23 4.31 12.18
N ASP A 31 3.18 4.66 11.32
CA ASP A 31 3.28 5.99 10.70
C ASP A 31 2.10 6.30 9.75
N LEU A 32 1.43 5.27 9.23
CA LEU A 32 0.21 5.40 8.44
C LEU A 32 -1.08 5.45 9.29
N ASN A 33 -0.94 5.57 10.61
CA ASN A 33 -2.06 5.69 11.56
C ASN A 33 -3.11 4.57 11.45
N CYS A 34 -2.69 3.35 11.11
CA CYS A 34 -3.59 2.19 11.02
C CYS A 34 -4.03 1.63 12.39
N GLY A 35 -3.55 2.21 13.50
CA GLY A 35 -3.81 1.75 14.87
C GLY A 35 -2.88 0.65 15.39
N THR A 36 -2.03 0.05 14.54
CA THR A 36 -1.07 -0.98 14.96
C THR A 36 0.08 -0.38 15.78
N LEU A 37 0.44 -1.06 16.88
CA LEU A 37 1.68 -0.85 17.62
C LEU A 37 2.71 -1.90 17.20
N LEU A 38 3.93 -1.47 16.87
CA LEU A 38 4.99 -2.36 16.42
C LEU A 38 6.37 -1.84 16.80
N VAL A 39 7.34 -2.75 16.82
CA VAL A 39 8.75 -2.40 17.04
C VAL A 39 9.24 -1.53 15.89
N ARG A 40 9.89 -0.40 16.17
CA ARG A 40 10.32 0.59 15.17
C ARG A 40 11.03 0.00 13.95
N ARG A 41 11.97 -0.94 14.16
CA ARG A 41 12.69 -1.60 13.05
C ARG A 41 11.79 -2.39 12.08
N LYS A 42 10.57 -2.74 12.49
CA LYS A 42 9.56 -3.45 11.69
C LYS A 42 8.62 -2.49 10.95
N MET A 43 8.75 -1.17 11.11
CA MET A 43 7.87 -0.18 10.49
C MET A 43 7.82 -0.31 8.97
N GLN A 44 8.99 -0.41 8.33
CA GLN A 44 9.06 -0.44 6.86
C GLN A 44 8.37 -1.67 6.29
N GLU A 45 8.68 -2.85 6.83
CA GLU A 45 8.04 -4.12 6.45
C GLU A 45 6.52 -4.05 6.62
N HIS A 46 6.04 -3.40 7.70
CA HIS A 46 4.61 -3.22 7.94
C HIS A 46 3.94 -2.31 6.89
N ILE A 47 4.49 -1.12 6.64
CA ILE A 47 3.85 -0.13 5.74
C ILE A 47 3.94 -0.52 4.27
N GLU A 48 4.93 -1.32 3.87
CA GLU A 48 5.05 -1.86 2.51
C GLU A 48 4.27 -3.17 2.32
N GLY A 49 4.05 -3.93 3.40
CA GLY A 49 3.39 -5.22 3.37
C GLY A 49 1.94 -5.16 3.88
N PRO A 50 1.68 -5.52 5.15
CA PRO A 50 0.34 -5.79 5.67
C PRO A 50 -0.47 -4.56 6.12
N CYS A 51 0.09 -3.34 6.11
CA CYS A 51 -0.64 -2.18 6.62
C CYS A 51 -1.94 -1.90 5.83
N PRO A 52 -3.11 -1.88 6.48
CA PRO A 52 -4.38 -1.63 5.78
C PRO A 52 -4.48 -0.21 5.23
N MET A 53 -3.72 0.74 5.79
CA MET A 53 -3.64 2.12 5.31
C MET A 53 -2.59 2.34 4.21
N LYS A 54 -1.90 1.28 3.79
CA LYS A 54 -0.94 1.36 2.68
C LYS A 54 -1.65 1.85 1.41
N PRO A 55 -1.19 2.95 0.79
CA PRO A 55 -1.73 3.39 -0.49
C PRO A 55 -1.50 2.34 -1.58
N VAL A 56 -2.54 2.06 -2.36
CA VAL A 56 -2.48 1.08 -3.45
C VAL A 56 -3.25 1.56 -4.67
N HIS A 57 -3.06 0.91 -5.80
CA HIS A 57 -3.85 1.13 -6.99
C HIS A 57 -4.92 0.06 -7.13
N CYS A 58 -6.10 0.44 -7.63
CA CYS A 58 -7.13 -0.51 -8.03
C CYS A 58 -6.54 -1.47 -9.09
N PRO A 59 -6.82 -2.79 -9.02
CA PRO A 59 -6.38 -3.76 -10.04
C PRO A 59 -6.83 -3.39 -11.46
N TYR A 60 -7.94 -2.68 -11.61
CA TYR A 60 -8.48 -2.22 -12.89
C TYR A 60 -7.93 -0.86 -13.36
N ARG A 61 -6.89 -0.31 -12.71
CA ARG A 61 -6.27 0.97 -13.09
C ARG A 61 -5.81 0.98 -14.56
N ALA A 62 -5.26 -0.13 -15.04
CA ALA A 62 -4.74 -0.24 -16.41
C ALA A 62 -5.82 -0.08 -17.49
N ILE A 63 -7.08 -0.38 -17.16
CA ILE A 63 -8.23 -0.23 -18.08
C ILE A 63 -9.05 1.02 -17.77
N GLY A 64 -8.54 1.93 -16.95
CA GLY A 64 -9.12 3.25 -16.73
C GLY A 64 -9.87 3.45 -15.43
N CYS A 65 -9.86 2.49 -14.48
CA CYS A 65 -10.44 2.75 -13.16
C CYS A 65 -9.64 3.82 -12.41
N GLN A 66 -10.34 4.83 -11.90
CA GLN A 66 -9.78 5.90 -11.09
C GLN A 66 -10.31 5.77 -9.66
N ALA A 67 -9.43 5.37 -8.74
CA ALA A 67 -9.72 5.25 -7.31
C ALA A 67 -8.68 6.06 -6.51
N PRO A 68 -8.77 7.40 -6.52
CA PRO A 68 -7.83 8.23 -5.79
C PRO A 68 -7.92 7.97 -4.29
N GLY A 69 -6.78 7.84 -3.63
CA GLY A 69 -6.72 7.62 -2.18
C GLY A 69 -7.10 6.21 -1.72
N LEU A 70 -7.19 5.23 -2.63
CA LEU A 70 -7.45 3.84 -2.26
C LEU A 70 -6.33 3.28 -1.37
N VAL A 71 -6.71 2.71 -0.24
CA VAL A 71 -5.80 1.99 0.66
C VAL A 71 -6.08 0.49 0.64
N GLN A 72 -5.09 -0.31 1.04
CA GLN A 72 -5.14 -1.77 0.97
C GLN A 72 -6.40 -2.36 1.64
N GLY A 73 -6.78 -1.86 2.82
CA GLY A 73 -7.95 -2.33 3.56
C GLY A 73 -9.31 -2.02 2.90
N GLN A 74 -9.33 -1.22 1.82
CA GLN A 74 -10.54 -0.84 1.10
C GLN A 74 -10.67 -1.50 -0.27
N VAL A 75 -9.65 -2.22 -0.74
CA VAL A 75 -9.60 -2.75 -2.12
C VAL A 75 -10.77 -3.69 -2.39
N ASP A 76 -11.05 -4.64 -1.49
CA ASP A 76 -12.07 -5.66 -1.72
C ASP A 76 -13.48 -5.04 -1.80
N ALA A 77 -13.80 -4.13 -0.88
CA ALA A 77 -15.05 -3.39 -0.89
C ALA A 77 -15.16 -2.54 -2.17
N HIS A 78 -14.11 -1.77 -2.51
CA HIS A 78 -14.08 -0.97 -3.73
C HIS A 78 -14.32 -1.82 -4.99
N VAL A 79 -13.64 -2.96 -5.14
CA VAL A 79 -13.78 -3.83 -6.31
C VAL A 79 -15.22 -4.37 -6.40
N THR A 80 -15.78 -4.80 -5.28
CA THR A 80 -17.13 -5.37 -5.20
C THR A 80 -18.19 -4.30 -5.51
N ASP A 81 -18.14 -3.17 -4.83
CA ASP A 81 -19.14 -2.10 -4.95
C ASP A 81 -19.14 -1.45 -6.34
N ASN A 82 -18.01 -1.51 -7.06
CA ASN A 82 -17.84 -0.90 -8.38
C ASN A 82 -17.81 -1.92 -9.52
N THR A 83 -18.34 -3.13 -9.30
CA THR A 83 -18.33 -4.23 -10.28
C THR A 83 -18.86 -3.81 -11.66
N ASP A 84 -20.01 -3.13 -11.73
CA ASP A 84 -20.57 -2.65 -13.03
C ASP A 84 -19.60 -1.74 -13.79
N THR A 85 -19.00 -0.77 -13.09
CA THR A 85 -18.02 0.14 -13.67
C THR A 85 -16.81 -0.62 -14.21
N HIS A 86 -16.30 -1.60 -13.45
CA HIS A 86 -15.18 -2.43 -13.89
C HIS A 86 -15.53 -3.26 -15.13
N LEU A 87 -16.73 -3.84 -15.18
CA LEU A 87 -17.20 -4.61 -16.33
C LEU A 87 -17.34 -3.74 -17.59
N ARG A 88 -17.92 -2.54 -17.46
CA ARG A 88 -18.02 -1.58 -18.58
C ARG A 88 -16.66 -1.15 -19.10
N LEU A 89 -15.71 -0.85 -18.22
CA LEU A 89 -14.33 -0.53 -18.61
C LEU A 89 -13.68 -1.70 -19.36
N ALA A 90 -13.86 -2.94 -18.87
CA ALA A 90 -13.32 -4.13 -19.51
C ALA A 90 -13.90 -4.34 -20.91
N VAL A 91 -15.23 -4.25 -21.07
CA VAL A 91 -15.89 -4.38 -22.37
C VAL A 91 -15.42 -3.29 -23.34
N ASN A 92 -15.33 -2.03 -22.91
CA ASN A 92 -14.84 -0.95 -23.75
C ASN A 92 -13.39 -1.18 -24.20
N CYS A 93 -12.53 -1.67 -23.28
CA CYS A 93 -11.15 -2.01 -23.59
C CYS A 93 -11.06 -3.13 -24.65
N ILE A 94 -11.86 -4.19 -24.50
CA ILE A 94 -11.94 -5.31 -25.46
C ILE A 94 -12.40 -4.81 -26.84
N LEU A 95 -13.45 -4.00 -26.90
CA LEU A 95 -13.98 -3.49 -28.17
C LEU A 95 -12.97 -2.58 -28.88
N HIS A 96 -12.24 -1.74 -28.13
CA HIS A 96 -11.16 -0.92 -28.68
C HIS A 96 -10.04 -1.81 -29.26
N GLN A 97 -9.57 -2.78 -28.49
CA GLN A 97 -8.52 -3.71 -28.94
C GLN A 97 -8.91 -4.50 -30.19
N GLN A 98 -10.18 -4.93 -30.29
CA GLN A 98 -10.67 -5.64 -31.48
C GLN A 98 -10.59 -4.78 -32.75
N ARG A 99 -10.83 -3.46 -32.65
CA ARG A 99 -10.70 -2.52 -33.78
C ARG A 99 -9.24 -2.38 -34.20
N GLU A 100 -8.35 -2.11 -33.25
CA GLU A 100 -6.91 -1.99 -33.51
C GLU A 100 -6.34 -3.28 -34.16
N ILE A 101 -6.74 -4.45 -33.68
CA ILE A 101 -6.33 -5.73 -34.27
C ILE A 101 -6.85 -5.89 -35.71
N ALA A 102 -8.08 -5.48 -35.98
CA ALA A 102 -8.64 -5.53 -37.33
C ALA A 102 -7.89 -4.60 -38.28
N ASP A 103 -7.60 -3.37 -37.85
CA ASP A 103 -6.87 -2.37 -38.63
C ASP A 103 -5.44 -2.83 -38.94
N LEU A 104 -4.75 -3.39 -37.93
CA LEU A 104 -3.43 -3.98 -38.15
C LEU A 104 -3.51 -5.08 -39.21
N ARG A 105 -4.46 -6.02 -39.10
CA ARG A 105 -4.62 -7.12 -40.08
C ARG A 105 -4.89 -6.61 -41.50
N ALA A 106 -5.67 -5.55 -41.65
CA ALA A 106 -5.96 -4.96 -42.96
C ALA A 106 -4.73 -4.28 -43.58
N GLY A 107 -3.80 -3.74 -42.76
CA GLY A 107 -2.58 -3.09 -43.25
C GLY A 107 -1.46 -4.03 -43.71
N TRP A 108 -1.58 -5.34 -43.45
CA TRP A 108 -0.64 -6.38 -43.92
C TRP A 108 -1.13 -7.09 -45.20
N GLN A 109 -2.18 -6.59 -45.84
CA GLN A 109 -2.75 -7.08 -47.10
C GLN A 109 -2.48 -6.07 -48.22
#